data_AF-A0A924P612-F1
#
_entry.id   AF-A0A924P612-F1
#
_cell.length_a   1.000
_cell.length_b   1.000
_cell.length_c   1.000
_cell.angle_alpha   90.00
_cell.angle_beta   90.00
_cell.angle_gamma   90.00
#
_symmetry.space_group_name_H-M   'P 1'
#
loop_
_entity.id
_entity.type
_entity.pdbx_description
1 polymer ?
#
loop_
_entity_poly.entity_id
_entity_poly.type
_entity_poly.pdbx_seq_one_letter_code
_entity_poly.pdbx_strand_id
1 'polypeptide(L)'
;MQFPSVQHALSILLSNRELAKPSLTREMIMAYCTLKALDHYWPSRSAPELKALLVEFFWIRDQELDRYLKQRRIAATRLIQEIAAVEQQAS
;
A
#
# COMPACT_ATOMS: atom_id res chain seq x y z
N MET A 1 5.42 -1.12 12.30
CA MET A 1 4.51 -2.01 11.54
C MET A 1 5.22 -3.32 11.24
N GLN A 2 4.69 -4.46 11.71
CA GLN A 2 5.23 -5.82 11.44
C GLN A 2 4.43 -6.52 10.32
N PHE A 3 4.24 -5.86 9.17
CA PHE A 3 3.60 -6.49 8.01
C PHE A 3 4.58 -6.49 6.84
N PRO A 4 5.10 -7.67 6.41
CA PRO A 4 6.09 -7.75 5.34
C PRO A 4 5.63 -7.08 4.04
N SER A 5 4.35 -7.26 3.67
CA SER A 5 3.77 -6.66 2.47
C SER A 5 3.74 -5.12 2.53
N VAL A 6 3.43 -4.56 3.71
CA VAL A 6 3.39 -3.10 3.92
C VAL A 6 4.79 -2.50 3.93
N GLN A 7 5.75 -3.16 4.59
CA GLN A 7 7.15 -2.70 4.60
C GLN A 7 7.73 -2.68 3.18
N HIS A 8 7.49 -3.74 2.41
CA HIS A 8 7.92 -3.80 1.02
C HIS A 8 7.26 -2.72 0.16
N ALA A 9 5.95 -2.51 0.30
CA ALA A 9 5.22 -1.48 -0.42
C ALA A 9 5.73 -0.06 -0.09
N LEU A 10 6.02 0.23 1.18
CA LEU A 10 6.64 1.48 1.61
C LEU A 10 7.99 1.70 0.93
N SER A 11 8.85 0.69 0.93
CA SER A 11 10.16 0.78 0.27
C SER A 11 10.04 1.11 -1.22
N ILE A 12 9.10 0.48 -1.94
CA ILE A 12 8.91 0.75 -3.38
C ILE A 12 8.53 2.21 -3.61
N LEU A 13 7.53 2.74 -2.90
CA LEU A 13 7.08 4.11 -3.14
C LEU A 13 8.14 5.13 -2.73
N LEU A 14 8.82 4.91 -1.60
CA LEU A 14 9.88 5.80 -1.13
C LEU A 14 11.06 5.84 -2.11
N SER A 15 11.49 4.70 -2.66
CA SER A 15 12.55 4.66 -3.67
C SER A 15 12.17 5.36 -4.98
N ASN A 16 10.88 5.41 -5.33
CA ASN A 16 10.40 6.10 -6.52
C ASN A 16 10.10 7.59 -6.26
N ARG A 17 10.11 8.03 -5.01
CA ARG A 17 9.89 9.42 -4.59
C ARG A 17 10.99 10.35 -5.08
N GLU A 18 12.22 9.85 -5.10
CA GLU A 18 13.43 10.64 -5.45
C GLU A 18 13.61 10.81 -6.97
N LEU A 19 12.79 10.15 -7.78
CA LEU A 19 12.84 10.24 -9.24
C LEU A 19 12.11 11.50 -9.72
N ALA A 20 12.79 12.36 -10.50
CA ALA A 20 12.21 13.59 -11.03
C ALA A 20 10.99 13.37 -11.95
N LYS A 21 10.89 12.18 -12.56
CA LYS A 21 9.72 11.70 -13.32
C LYS A 21 9.59 10.18 -13.15
N PRO A 22 8.87 9.69 -12.13
CA PRO A 22 8.66 8.26 -12.00
C PRO A 22 7.75 7.77 -13.13
N SER A 23 8.18 6.74 -13.85
CA SER A 23 7.30 6.03 -14.78
C SER A 23 6.36 5.12 -13.98
N LEU A 24 5.10 5.02 -14.41
CA LEU A 24 4.14 4.16 -13.73
C LEU A 24 4.48 2.70 -13.98
N THR A 25 4.95 2.00 -12.94
CA THR A 25 5.27 0.57 -13.00
C THR A 25 4.21 -0.27 -12.28
N ARG A 26 4.14 -1.56 -12.61
CA ARG A 26 3.22 -2.50 -11.97
C ARG A 26 3.48 -2.58 -10.46
N GLU A 27 4.74 -2.53 -10.07
CA GLU A 27 5.22 -2.58 -8.70
C GLU A 27 4.73 -1.37 -7.90
N MET A 28 4.79 -0.17 -8.49
CA MET A 28 4.26 1.05 -7.87
C MET A 28 2.75 0.98 -7.67
N ILE A 29 2.00 0.48 -8.66
CA ILE A 29 0.54 0.35 -8.53
C ILE A 29 0.22 -0.66 -7.41
N MET A 30 0.90 -1.81 -7.37
CA MET A 30 0.71 -2.81 -6.32
C MET A 30 1.08 -2.29 -4.92
N ALA A 31 2.18 -1.55 -4.81
CA ALA A 31 2.61 -0.92 -3.57
C ALA A 31 1.57 0.10 -3.08
N TYR A 32 1.17 1.02 -3.94
CA TYR A 32 0.14 2.02 -3.64
C TYR A 32 -1.20 1.37 -3.24
N CYS A 33 -1.61 0.32 -3.94
CA CYS A 33 -2.81 -0.44 -3.60
C CYS A 33 -2.72 -1.10 -2.22
N THR A 34 -1.56 -1.65 -1.86
CA THR A 34 -1.32 -2.30 -0.57
C THR A 34 -1.40 -1.29 0.57
N LEU A 35 -0.73 -0.15 0.42
CA LEU A 35 -0.77 0.93 1.40
C LEU A 35 -2.17 1.54 1.53
N LYS A 36 -2.89 1.71 0.42
CA LYS A 36 -4.24 2.26 0.46
C LYS A 36 -5.28 1.26 0.97
N ALA A 37 -5.05 -0.04 0.80
CA ALA A 37 -5.85 -1.07 1.46
C ALA A 37 -5.66 -0.99 2.98
N LEU A 38 -4.41 -0.90 3.46
CA LEU A 38 -4.13 -0.76 4.89
C LEU A 38 -4.83 0.46 5.50
N ASP A 39 -4.67 1.63 4.88
CA ASP A 39 -5.28 2.88 5.33
C ASP A 39 -6.81 2.83 5.36
N HIS A 40 -7.44 2.12 4.42
CA HIS A 40 -8.89 2.02 4.35
C HIS A 40 -9.48 1.02 5.34
N TYR A 41 -8.89 -0.17 5.46
CA TYR A 41 -9.47 -1.26 6.26
C TYR A 41 -9.00 -1.25 7.71
N TRP A 42 -7.80 -0.71 7.98
CA TRP A 42 -7.25 -0.57 9.34
C TRP A 42 -6.70 0.84 9.56
N PRO A 43 -7.57 1.88 9.54
CA PRO A 43 -7.14 3.26 9.69
C PRO A 43 -6.41 3.53 11.02
N SER A 44 -6.71 2.78 12.08
CA SER A 44 -6.01 2.86 13.37
C SER A 44 -4.57 2.38 13.31
N ARG A 45 -4.22 1.56 12.31
CA ARG A 45 -2.85 1.11 12.06
C ARG A 45 -2.13 2.02 11.06
N SER A 46 -2.81 2.96 10.41
CA SER A 46 -2.26 3.87 9.40
C SER A 46 -1.64 5.12 10.04
N ALA A 47 -0.31 5.24 9.99
CA ALA A 47 0.41 6.39 10.53
C ALA A 47 0.20 7.66 9.67
N PRO A 48 0.30 8.88 10.24
CA PRO A 48 0.15 10.13 9.49
C PRO A 48 1.07 10.23 8.25
N GLU A 49 2.31 9.74 8.36
CA GLU A 49 3.31 9.76 7.29
C GLU A 49 2.87 8.90 6.09
N LEU A 50 2.21 7.76 6.37
CA LEU A 50 1.63 6.91 5.33
C LEU A 50 0.53 7.65 4.56
N LYS A 51 -0.30 8.41 5.26
CA LYS A 51 -1.38 9.20 4.64
C LYS A 51 -0.82 10.30 3.75
N ALA A 52 0.21 11.00 4.20
CA ALA A 52 0.91 12.00 3.40
C ALA A 52 1.51 11.38 2.12
N LEU A 53 2.15 10.21 2.23
CA LEU A 53 2.68 9.47 1.08
C LEU A 53 1.57 9.05 0.10
N LEU A 54 0.41 8.62 0.60
CA LEU A 54 -0.74 8.25 -0.24
C LEU A 54 -1.34 9.43 -1.02
N VAL A 55 -1.24 10.65 -0.47
CA VAL A 55 -1.63 11.88 -1.16
C VAL A 55 -0.60 12.23 -2.24
N GLU A 56 0.69 12.14 -1.92
CA GLU A 56 1.78 12.41 -2.88
C GLU A 56 1.70 11.51 -4.13
N PHE A 57 1.38 10.23 -3.93
CA PHE A 57 1.25 9.24 -5.01
C PHE A 57 -0.19 9.08 -5.53
N PHE A 58 -1.11 10.02 -5.22
CA PHE A 58 -2.51 9.93 -5.65
C PHE A 58 -2.68 9.82 -7.16
N TRP A 59 -1.77 10.42 -7.93
CA TRP A 59 -1.75 10.36 -9.40
C TRP A 59 -1.71 8.93 -9.96
N ILE A 60 -1.19 7.94 -9.20
CA ILE A 60 -1.23 6.52 -9.59
C ILE A 60 -2.67 6.06 -9.79
N ARG A 61 -3.59 6.48 -8.90
CA ARG A 61 -5.01 6.16 -9.00
C ARG A 61 -5.63 6.84 -10.22
N ASP A 62 -5.29 8.10 -10.45
CA ASP A 62 -5.87 8.89 -11.55
C ASP A 62 -5.51 8.32 -12.92
N GLN A 63 -4.30 7.76 -13.07
CA GLN A 63 -3.87 7.15 -14.32
C GLN A 63 -4.44 5.74 -14.57
N GLU A 64 -4.81 5.00 -13.51
CA GLU A 64 -5.09 3.55 -13.60
C GLU A 64 -6.28 3.09 -12.75
N LEU A 65 -7.35 3.90 -12.63
CA LEU A 65 -8.43 3.70 -11.66
C LEU A 65 -9.03 2.28 -11.64
N ASP A 66 -9.35 1.70 -12.81
CA ASP A 66 -9.96 0.36 -12.90
C ASP A 66 -9.02 -0.76 -12.43
N ARG A 67 -7.77 -0.72 -12.92
CA ARG A 67 -6.72 -1.67 -12.51
C ARG A 67 -6.40 -1.51 -11.03
N TYR A 68 -6.34 -0.27 -10.56
CA TYR A 68 -6.12 0.11 -9.17
C TYR A 68 -7.18 -0.52 -8.24
N LEU A 69 -8.47 -0.41 -8.55
CA LEU A 69 -9.54 -0.98 -7.72
C LEU A 69 -9.41 -2.50 -7.59
N LYS A 70 -9.07 -3.20 -8.69
CA LYS A 70 -8.83 -4.65 -8.67
C LYS A 70 -7.65 -5.03 -7.78
N GLN A 71 -6.52 -4.33 -7.94
CA GLN A 71 -5.31 -4.60 -7.17
C GLN A 71 -5.48 -4.30 -5.68
N ARG A 72 -6.20 -3.22 -5.33
CA ARG A 72 -6.52 -2.90 -3.93
C ARG A 72 -7.34 -4.00 -3.25
N ARG A 73 -8.30 -4.61 -3.95
CA ARG A 73 -9.07 -5.76 -3.43
C ARG A 73 -8.17 -6.95 -3.13
N ILE A 74 -7.27 -7.29 -4.07
CA ILE A 74 -6.30 -8.39 -3.89
C ILE A 74 -5.38 -8.12 -2.69
N ALA A 75 -4.86 -6.89 -2.58
CA ALA A 75 -3.98 -6.51 -1.49
C ALA A 75 -4.69 -6.58 -0.13
N ALA A 76 -5.94 -6.14 -0.06
CA ALA A 76 -6.75 -6.25 1.15
C ALA A 76 -6.88 -7.69 1.64
N THR A 77 -7.19 -8.64 0.74
CA THR A 77 -7.28 -10.07 1.09
C THR A 77 -5.98 -10.58 1.70
N ARG A 78 -4.82 -10.20 1.14
CA ARG A 78 -3.51 -10.61 1.67
C ARG A 78 -3.24 -10.03 3.05
N LEU A 79 -3.55 -8.75 3.24
CA LEU A 79 -3.39 -8.10 4.54
C LEU A 79 -4.25 -8.75 5.63
N ILE A 80 -5.49 -9.14 5.30
CA ILE A 80 -6.36 -9.88 6.25
C ILE A 80 -5.66 -11.17 6.71
N GLN A 81 -5.08 -11.93 5.77
CA GLN A 81 -4.38 -13.17 6.07
C GLN A 81 -3.13 -12.94 6.93
N GLU A 82 -2.32 -11.92 6.61
CA GLU A 82 -1.13 -11.57 7.38
C GLU A 82 -1.47 -11.12 8.80
N ILE A 83 -2.51 -10.29 8.95
CA ILE A 83 -2.96 -9.81 10.27
C ILE A 83 -3.45 -10.99 11.13
N ALA A 84 -4.28 -11.87 10.57
CA ALA A 84 -4.76 -13.04 11.29
C ALA A 84 -3.60 -13.96 11.74
N ALA A 85 -2.58 -14.15 10.90
CA ALA A 85 -1.40 -14.94 11.25
C ALA A 85 -0.58 -14.30 12.38
N VAL A 86 -0.41 -12.97 12.37
CA VAL A 86 0.31 -12.24 13.43
C VAL A 86 -0.47 -12.32 14.76
N GLU A 87 -1.79 -12.20 14.72
CA GLU A 87 -2.63 -12.25 15.93
C GLU A 87 -2.64 -13.66 16.56
N GLN A 88 -2.57 -14.71 15.75
CA GLN A 88 -2.43 -16.09 16.23
C GLN A 88 -1.08 -16.36 16.91
N GLN A 89 0.00 -15.73 16.46
CA GLN A 89 1.34 -15.89 17.07
C GLN A 89 1.49 -15.12 18.39
N ALA A 90 0.63 -14.14 18.64
CA ALA A 90 0.64 -13.31 19.84
C ALA A 90 -0.28 -13.84 20.96
N SER A 91 -1.05 -14.91 20.71
CA SER A 91 -1.96 -15.57 21.65
C SER A 91 -1.36 -16.86 22.19
#